data_AF-A0A6L4A635-F1
#
_entry.id   AF-A0A6L4A635-F1
#
_cell.length_a   1.000
_cell.length_b   1.000
_cell.length_c   1.000
_cell.angle_alpha   90.00
_cell.angle_beta   90.00
_cell.angle_gamma   90.00
#
_symmetry.space_group_name_H-M   'P 1'
#
loop_
_entity.id
_entity.type
_entity.pdbx_description
1 polymer ?
#
loop_
_entity_poly.entity_id
_entity_poly.type
_entity_poly.pdbx_seq_one_letter_code
_entity_poly.pdbx_strand_id
1 'polypeptide(L)'
;MTDFEIMLLVGLVFGLIVGPLTARSSVRREKIYGGTPAKLLHLLASGMYVATPPTVLTGVVVGVGLKTLFPLALLLIFGSLGVLLIFATFETRARPIANAKLDHGWTAEDARKSGL
;
A
#
# COMPACT_ATOMS: atom_id res chain seq x y z
N MET A 1 6.45 -10.20 28.19
CA MET A 1 6.52 -9.60 26.85
C MET A 1 7.83 -8.85 26.78
N THR A 2 8.70 -9.18 25.83
CA THR A 2 9.99 -8.51 25.65
C THR A 2 9.80 -7.14 24.99
N ASP A 3 10.78 -6.24 25.13
CA ASP A 3 10.76 -4.92 24.46
C ASP A 3 10.59 -5.05 22.94
N PHE A 4 11.21 -6.09 22.37
CA PHE A 4 11.08 -6.44 20.96
C PHE A 4 9.64 -6.88 20.61
N GLU A 5 8.98 -7.67 21.45
CA GLU A 5 7.58 -8.08 21.24
C GLU A 5 6.61 -6.90 21.37
N ILE A 6 6.83 -5.99 22.33
CA ILE A 6 6.02 -4.77 22.49
C ILE A 6 6.08 -3.95 21.20
N MET A 7 7.28 -3.72 20.70
CA MET A 7 7.54 -2.98 19.47
C MET A 7 6.80 -3.59 18.26
N LEU A 8 6.91 -4.92 18.07
CA LEU A 8 6.24 -5.63 16.98
C LEU A 8 4.72 -5.61 17.11
N LEU A 9 4.19 -5.73 18.33
CA LEU A 9 2.75 -5.69 18.59
C LEU A 9 2.18 -4.32 18.23
N VAL A 10 2.85 -3.23 18.62
CA VAL A 10 2.43 -1.87 18.26
C VAL A 10 2.45 -1.69 16.74
N GLY A 11 3.53 -2.12 16.08
CA GLY A 11 3.63 -2.14 14.63
C GLY A 11 2.47 -2.86 13.95
N LEU A 12 2.17 -4.08 14.42
CA LEU A 12 1.09 -4.91 13.91
C LEU A 12 -0.28 -4.23 14.09
N VAL A 13 -0.56 -3.68 15.26
CA VAL A 13 -1.82 -2.98 15.54
C VAL A 13 -1.99 -1.77 14.60
N PHE A 14 -0.96 -0.95 14.44
CA PHE A 14 -1.01 0.18 13.51
C PHE A 14 -1.14 -0.26 12.05
N GLY A 15 -0.42 -1.32 11.65
CA GLY A 15 -0.53 -1.90 10.31
C GLY A 15 -1.93 -2.43 10.01
N LEU A 16 -2.58 -3.08 10.98
CA LEU A 16 -3.93 -3.64 10.84
C LEU A 16 -5.04 -2.58 10.89
N ILE A 17 -4.86 -1.49 11.64
CA ILE A 17 -5.87 -0.42 11.75
C ILE A 17 -5.68 0.62 10.66
N VAL A 18 -4.48 1.18 10.54
CA VAL A 18 -4.19 2.31 9.64
C VAL A 18 -3.86 1.83 8.23
N GLY A 19 -3.28 0.64 8.06
CA GLY A 19 -3.01 0.05 6.75
C GLY A 19 -4.24 -0.03 5.83
N PRO A 20 -5.39 -0.59 6.29
CA PRO A 20 -6.62 -0.58 5.50
C PRO A 20 -7.14 0.82 5.18
N LEU A 21 -6.97 1.80 6.07
CA LEU A 21 -7.38 3.18 5.83
C LEU A 21 -6.54 3.82 4.74
N THR A 22 -5.21 3.62 4.80
CA THR A 22 -4.26 4.07 3.77
C THR A 22 -4.54 3.41 2.42
N ALA A 23 -4.75 2.09 2.40
CA ALA A 23 -5.11 1.37 1.18
C ALA A 23 -6.43 1.91 0.58
N ARG A 24 -7.46 2.11 1.40
CA ARG A 24 -8.74 2.70 0.95
C ARG A 24 -8.58 4.13 0.44
N SER A 25 -7.72 4.94 1.06
CA SER A 25 -7.43 6.31 0.63
C SER A 25 -6.74 6.31 -0.74
N SER A 26 -5.75 5.44 -0.92
CA SER A 26 -5.04 5.23 -2.18
C SER A 26 -6.00 4.79 -3.30
N VAL A 27 -6.84 3.78 -3.06
CA VAL A 27 -7.81 3.28 -4.05
C VAL A 27 -8.86 4.33 -4.46
N ARG A 28 -9.17 5.29 -3.59
CA ARG A 28 -10.07 6.41 -3.94
C ARG A 28 -9.43 7.40 -4.93
N ARG A 29 -8.11 7.50 -4.94
CA ARG A 29 -7.35 8.39 -5.85
C ARG A 29 -7.05 7.69 -7.16
N GLU A 30 -6.69 6.40 -7.10
CA GLU A 30 -6.40 5.60 -8.29
C GLU A 30 -7.01 4.20 -8.14
N LYS A 31 -7.86 3.84 -9.10
CA LYS A 31 -8.55 2.55 -9.10
C LYS A 31 -7.56 1.43 -9.42
N ILE A 32 -7.66 0.34 -8.66
CA ILE A 32 -6.92 -0.91 -8.89
C ILE A 32 -7.71 -1.77 -9.88
N TYR A 33 -7.06 -2.19 -10.97
CA TYR A 33 -7.65 -2.97 -12.06
C TYR A 33 -7.34 -4.47 -11.99
N GLY A 34 -6.25 -4.86 -11.34
CA GLY A 34 -5.73 -6.23 -11.23
C GLY A 34 -6.55 -7.19 -10.35
N GLY A 35 -7.81 -6.85 -10.07
CA GLY A 35 -8.75 -7.71 -9.34
C GLY A 35 -8.43 -7.91 -7.85
N THR A 36 -8.95 -9.00 -7.28
CA THR A 36 -8.79 -9.33 -5.86
C THR A 36 -7.34 -9.52 -5.42
N PRO A 37 -6.47 -10.25 -6.16
CA PRO A 37 -5.08 -10.43 -5.77
C PRO A 37 -4.32 -9.10 -5.66
N ALA A 38 -4.52 -8.20 -6.62
CA ALA A 38 -3.90 -6.87 -6.59
C ALA A 38 -4.38 -6.04 -5.39
N LYS A 39 -5.68 -6.08 -5.06
CA LYS A 39 -6.22 -5.40 -3.88
C LYS A 39 -5.61 -5.91 -2.58
N LEU A 40 -5.42 -7.22 -2.44
CA LEU A 40 -4.81 -7.83 -1.26
C LEU A 40 -3.32 -7.47 -1.13
N LEU A 41 -2.57 -7.52 -2.25
CA LEU A 41 -1.16 -7.12 -2.26
C LEU A 41 -0.99 -5.63 -1.92
N HIS A 42 -1.84 -4.77 -2.46
CA HIS A 42 -1.82 -3.34 -2.13
C HIS A 42 -2.16 -3.10 -0.65
N LEU A 43 -3.14 -3.83 -0.10
CA LEU A 43 -3.49 -3.78 1.32
C LEU A 43 -2.31 -4.20 2.20
N LEU A 44 -1.66 -5.32 1.87
CA LEU A 44 -0.49 -5.83 2.59
C LEU A 44 0.66 -4.83 2.56
N ALA A 45 1.01 -4.31 1.38
CA ALA A 45 2.06 -3.31 1.23
C ALA A 45 1.76 -2.04 2.02
N SER A 46 0.51 -1.55 1.97
CA SER A 46 0.07 -0.39 2.74
C SER A 46 0.21 -0.61 4.25
N GLY A 47 -0.15 -1.80 4.73
CA GLY A 47 0.01 -2.19 6.13
C GLY A 47 1.48 -2.22 6.55
N MET A 48 2.36 -2.87 5.78
CA MET A 48 3.80 -2.93 6.06
C MET A 48 4.44 -1.54 6.10
N TYR A 49 4.11 -0.70 5.11
CA TYR A 49 4.65 0.65 5.02
C TYR A 49 4.24 1.50 6.23
N VAL A 50 2.94 1.51 6.55
CA VAL A 50 2.37 2.29 7.66
C VAL A 50 2.80 1.76 9.03
N ALA A 51 3.05 0.47 9.16
CA ALA A 51 3.57 -0.12 10.40
C ALA A 51 5.00 0.36 10.72
N THR A 52 5.77 0.83 9.73
CA THR A 52 7.20 1.15 9.92
C THR A 52 7.43 2.24 10.97
N PRO A 53 6.85 3.46 10.87
CA PRO A 53 7.10 4.50 11.85
C PRO A 53 6.72 4.13 13.30
N PRO A 54 5.50 3.61 13.60
CA PRO A 54 5.16 3.25 14.98
C PRO A 54 6.00 2.09 15.52
N THR A 55 6.40 1.13 14.68
CA THR A 55 7.34 0.07 15.08
C THR A 55 8.68 0.68 15.49
N VAL A 56 9.30 1.47 14.61
CA VAL A 56 10.64 2.04 14.87
C VAL A 56 10.61 2.99 16.06
N LEU A 57 9.61 3.87 16.16
CA LEU A 57 9.47 4.81 17.28
C LEU A 57 9.28 4.08 18.61
N THR A 58 8.42 3.06 18.65
CA THR A 58 8.24 2.24 19.86
C THR A 58 9.56 1.58 20.24
N GLY A 59 10.27 1.02 19.26
CA GLY A 59 11.57 0.39 19.45
C GLY A 59 12.61 1.32 20.06
N VAL A 60 12.68 2.57 19.60
CA VAL A 60 13.56 3.60 20.19
C VAL A 60 13.17 3.88 21.64
N VAL A 61 11.87 4.02 21.92
CA VAL A 61 11.35 4.36 23.26
C VAL A 61 11.62 3.25 24.28
N VAL A 62 11.44 1.98 23.90
CA VAL A 62 11.66 0.83 24.79
C VAL A 62 13.13 0.38 24.82
N GLY A 63 14.03 1.08 24.12
CA GLY A 63 15.47 0.82 24.18
C GLY A 63 15.97 -0.32 23.29
N VAL A 64 15.21 -0.72 22.25
CA VAL A 64 15.73 -1.63 21.21
C VAL A 64 16.90 -0.93 20.49
N GLY A 65 18.06 -1.57 20.48
CA GLY A 65 19.27 -1.00 19.88
C GLY A 65 19.13 -0.72 18.38
N LEU A 66 19.80 0.34 17.91
CA LEU A 66 19.80 0.74 16.49
C LEU A 66 20.26 -0.36 15.54
N LYS A 67 21.14 -1.26 15.99
CA LYS A 67 21.59 -2.44 15.23
C LYS A 67 20.44 -3.35 14.80
N THR A 68 19.34 -3.37 15.56
CA THR A 68 18.14 -4.15 15.24
C THR A 68 17.10 -3.29 14.52
N LEU A 69 16.90 -2.05 14.97
CA LEU A 69 15.88 -1.15 14.39
C LEU A 69 16.16 -0.79 12.94
N PHE A 70 17.41 -0.51 12.60
CA PHE A 70 17.75 -0.05 11.25
C PHE A 70 17.49 -1.13 10.18
N PRO A 71 17.98 -2.38 10.32
CA PRO A 71 17.63 -3.45 9.38
C PRO A 71 16.13 -3.73 9.33
N LEU A 72 15.43 -3.67 10.47
CA LEU A 72 13.98 -3.90 10.51
C LEU A 72 13.21 -2.81 9.75
N ALA A 73 13.60 -1.55 9.90
CA ALA A 73 13.00 -0.44 9.16
C ALA A 73 13.20 -0.61 7.65
N LEU A 74 14.41 -0.97 7.22
CA LEU A 74 14.71 -1.27 5.82
C LEU A 74 13.88 -2.47 5.33
N LEU A 75 13.77 -3.54 6.12
CA LEU A 75 12.97 -4.71 5.76
C LEU A 75 11.49 -4.36 5.58
N LEU A 76 10.90 -3.54 6.45
CA LEU A 76 9.50 -3.14 6.31
C LEU A 76 9.28 -2.24 5.07
N ILE A 77 10.17 -1.28 4.84
CA ILE A 77 10.09 -0.36 3.69
C ILE A 77 10.32 -1.12 2.38
N PHE A 78 11.48 -1.79 2.24
CA PHE A 78 11.81 -2.52 1.03
C PHE A 78 10.96 -3.78 0.84
N GLY A 79 10.50 -4.39 1.93
CA GLY A 79 9.50 -5.45 1.87
C GLY A 79 8.18 -4.95 1.30
N SER A 80 7.71 -3.78 1.75
CA SER A 80 6.50 -3.15 1.16
C SER A 80 6.69 -2.84 -0.32
N LEU A 81 7.87 -2.35 -0.73
CA LEU A 81 8.22 -2.14 -2.13
C LEU A 81 8.22 -3.46 -2.91
N GLY A 82 8.81 -4.52 -2.38
CA GLY A 82 8.81 -5.85 -2.98
C GLY A 82 7.39 -6.37 -3.22
N VAL A 83 6.48 -6.20 -2.26
CA VAL A 83 5.07 -6.54 -2.42
C VAL A 83 4.41 -5.67 -3.51
N LEU A 84 4.75 -4.38 -3.58
CA LEU A 84 4.25 -3.48 -4.63
C LEU A 84 4.76 -3.87 -6.04
N LEU A 85 5.98 -4.40 -6.15
CA LEU A 85 6.49 -4.92 -7.42
C LEU A 85 5.69 -6.15 -7.87
N ILE A 86 5.32 -7.05 -6.95
CA ILE A 86 4.44 -8.17 -7.26
C ILE A 86 3.05 -7.66 -7.66
N PHE A 87 2.49 -6.70 -6.92
CA PHE A 87 1.24 -6.01 -7.28
C PHE A 87 1.28 -5.44 -8.71
N ALA A 88 2.39 -4.81 -9.10
CA ALA A 88 2.56 -4.22 -10.42
C ALA A 88 2.44 -5.26 -11.55
N THR A 89 2.81 -6.52 -11.32
CA THR A 89 2.63 -7.58 -12.33
C THR A 89 1.15 -7.86 -12.65
N PHE A 90 0.25 -7.67 -11.68
CA PHE A 90 -1.19 -7.80 -11.88
C PHE A 90 -1.79 -6.55 -12.52
N GLU A 91 -1.39 -5.35 -12.06
CA GLU A 91 -1.86 -4.09 -12.64
C GLU A 91 -1.45 -3.91 -14.10
N THR A 92 -0.19 -4.18 -14.44
CA THR A 92 0.34 -3.98 -15.80
C THR A 92 -0.44 -4.78 -16.84
N ARG A 93 -0.96 -5.95 -16.47
CA ARG A 93 -1.79 -6.78 -17.35
C ARG A 93 -3.22 -6.27 -17.46
N ALA A 94 -3.79 -5.76 -16.37
CA ALA A 94 -5.21 -5.38 -16.32
C ALA A 94 -5.49 -3.93 -16.79
N ARG A 95 -4.56 -3.00 -16.55
CA ARG A 95 -4.73 -1.57 -16.82
C ARG A 95 -4.97 -1.24 -18.30
N PRO A 96 -4.25 -1.84 -19.28
CA PRO A 96 -4.51 -1.60 -20.69
C PRO A 96 -5.92 -2.06 -21.12
N ILE A 97 -6.37 -3.22 -20.59
CA ILE A 97 -7.71 -3.77 -20.87
C ILE A 97 -8.80 -2.84 -20.34
N ALA A 98 -8.59 -2.28 -19.14
CA ALA A 98 -9.53 -1.34 -18.55
C ALA A 98 -9.57 -0.01 -19.31
N ASN A 99 -8.40 0.52 -19.71
CA ASN A 99 -8.32 1.75 -20.48
C ASN A 99 -8.98 1.60 -21.86
N ALA A 100 -8.78 0.47 -22.55
CA ALA A 100 -9.46 0.20 -23.82
C ALA A 100 -11.00 0.19 -23.71
N LYS A 101 -11.55 -0.16 -22.53
CA LYS A 101 -13.01 -0.07 -22.28
C LYS A 101 -13.49 1.36 -21.99
N LEU A 102 -12.62 2.20 -21.45
CA LEU A 102 -12.90 3.61 -21.15
C LEU A 102 -12.67 4.51 -22.36
N ASP A 103 -11.89 4.05 -23.34
CA ASP A 103 -11.59 4.73 -24.59
C ASP A 103 -12.63 4.39 -25.68
N HIS A 104 -13.92 4.45 -25.33
CA HIS A 104 -14.96 4.72 -26.32
C HIS A 104 -14.65 6.09 -26.94
N GLY A 105 -14.15 6.10 -28.17
CA GLY A 105 -13.69 7.32 -28.85
C GLY A 105 -14.71 8.46 -28.77
N TRP A 106 -14.22 9.68 -28.81
CA TRP A 106 -15.02 10.89 -28.54
C TRP A 106 -16.26 10.95 -29.45
N THR A 107 -17.44 10.86 -28.84
CA THR A 107 -18.69 10.90 -29.60
C THR A 107 -19.19 12.33 -29.76
N ALA A 108 -20.06 12.56 -30.75
CA ALA A 108 -20.75 13.84 -30.91
C ALA A 108 -21.59 14.23 -29.66
N GLU A 109 -21.99 13.24 -28.87
CA GLU A 109 -22.72 13.46 -27.61
C GLU A 109 -21.78 13.93 -26.49
N ASP A 110 -20.56 13.40 -26.42
CA ASP A 110 -19.53 13.83 -25.49
C ASP A 110 -19.06 15.26 -25.78
N ALA A 111 -18.95 15.62 -27.06
CA ALA A 111 -18.62 16.99 -27.49
C ALA A 111 -19.72 18.00 -27.11
N ARG A 112 -20.99 17.61 -27.13
CA ARG A 112 -22.09 18.48 -26.67
C ARG A 112 -22.16 18.62 -25.15
N LYS A 113 -21.76 17.57 -24.41
CA LYS A 113 -21.81 17.55 -22.94
C LYS A 113 -20.54 18.10 -22.29
N SER A 114 -19.42 18.21 -23.01
CA SER A 114 -18.14 18.68 -22.47
C SER A 114 -18.09 20.17 -22.17
N GLY A 115 -19.02 20.97 -22.72
CA GLY A 115 -19.05 22.43 -22.52
C GLY A 115 -17.82 23.16 -23.09
N LEU A 116 -17.07 22.50 -23.97
CA LEU A 116 -16.01 23.08 -24.81
C LEU A 116 -16.60 23.67 -26.10
#